data_AF-A0A3R1AJC5-F1
#
_entry.id   AF-A0A3R1AJC5-F1
#
_cell.length_a   1.000
_cell.length_b   1.000
_cell.length_c   1.000
_cell.angle_alpha   90.00
_cell.angle_beta   90.00
_cell.angle_gamma   90.00
#
_symmetry.space_group_name_H-M   'P 1'
#
loop_
_entity.id
_entity.type
_entity.pdbx_description
1 polymer ?
#
loop_
_entity_poly.entity_id
_entity_poly.type
_entity_poly.pdbx_seq_one_letter_code
_entity_poly.pdbx_strand_id
1 'polypeptide(L)'
;MPASPKFKTIITDYGKQRLIAAMSPGGTKLTLTQMAVGDGGGNPTNPDTTNTALVNEVWRAAVNSVSVDKTHSNIIIVELLIPAEVGGFWIREAGIYDEFNKLVAICSLP
;
A
#
# COMPACT_ATOMS: atom_id res chain seq x y z
N MET A 1 13.14 -3.04 -26.32
CA MET A 1 12.50 -3.62 -25.12
C MET A 1 11.68 -2.52 -24.47
N PRO A 2 10.37 -2.67 -24.22
CA PRO A 2 9.62 -1.64 -23.50
C PRO A 2 10.20 -1.55 -22.08
N ALA A 3 10.55 -0.35 -21.65
CA ALA A 3 10.99 -0.11 -20.28
C ALA A 3 9.85 -0.49 -19.34
N SER A 4 10.03 -1.53 -18.53
CA SER A 4 9.09 -1.84 -17.46
C SER A 4 9.03 -0.64 -16.52
N PRO A 5 7.84 -0.21 -16.07
CA PRO A 5 7.74 0.91 -15.14
C PRO A 5 8.60 0.61 -13.92
N LYS A 6 9.58 1.49 -13.66
CA LYS A 6 10.60 1.29 -12.61
C LYS A 6 9.97 1.17 -11.22
N PHE A 7 8.81 1.80 -11.03
CA PHE A 7 8.02 1.79 -9.80
C PHE A 7 6.56 1.52 -10.13
N LYS A 8 5.92 0.68 -9.32
CA LYS A 8 4.53 0.27 -9.53
C LYS A 8 3.84 -0.01 -8.20
N THR A 9 2.53 0.18 -8.18
CA THR A 9 1.65 -0.26 -7.11
C THR A 9 0.84 -1.44 -7.60
N ILE A 10 0.74 -2.49 -6.78
CA ILE A 10 -0.04 -3.68 -7.04
C ILE A 10 -1.07 -3.85 -5.92
N ILE A 11 -2.31 -4.12 -6.30
CA ILE A 11 -3.34 -4.58 -5.36
C ILE A 11 -3.13 -6.08 -5.15
N THR A 12 -2.96 -6.49 -3.90
CA THR A 12 -2.77 -7.90 -3.53
C THR A 12 -4.03 -8.71 -3.83
N ASP A 13 -3.91 -10.03 -3.88
CA ASP A 13 -5.09 -10.89 -4.07
C ASP A 13 -6.08 -10.75 -2.90
N TYR A 14 -5.57 -10.48 -1.69
CA TYR A 14 -6.42 -10.08 -0.56
C TYR A 14 -7.13 -8.76 -0.82
N GLY A 15 -6.41 -7.73 -1.25
CA GLY A 15 -6.98 -6.42 -1.56
C GLY A 15 -8.06 -6.48 -2.64
N LYS A 16 -7.85 -7.27 -3.70
CA LYS A 16 -8.87 -7.51 -4.74
C LYS A 16 -10.13 -8.14 -4.15
N GLN A 17 -10.00 -9.17 -3.32
CA GLN A 17 -11.15 -9.80 -2.65
C GLN A 17 -11.93 -8.80 -1.79
N ARG A 18 -11.21 -7.94 -1.05
CA ARG A 18 -11.83 -6.89 -0.21
C ARG A 18 -12.55 -5.83 -1.03
N LEU A 19 -11.98 -5.42 -2.17
CA LEU A 19 -12.63 -4.49 -3.09
C LEU A 19 -13.92 -5.10 -3.69
N ILE A 20 -13.88 -6.36 -4.11
CA ILE A 20 -15.07 -7.07 -4.62
C ILE A 20 -16.16 -7.15 -3.54
N ALA A 21 -15.78 -7.49 -2.30
CA ALA A 21 -16.70 -7.54 -1.17
C ALA A 21 -17.33 -6.17 -0.87
N ALA A 22 -16.56 -5.08 -0.98
CA ALA A 22 -17.05 -3.73 -0.75
C ALA A 22 -18.00 -3.22 -1.84
N MET A 23 -17.85 -3.70 -3.09
CA MET A 23 -18.70 -3.32 -4.23
C MET A 23 -20.00 -4.11 -4.33
N SER A 24 -20.15 -5.19 -3.54
CA SER A 24 -21.34 -6.03 -3.56
C SER A 24 -22.55 -5.32 -2.90
N PRO A 25 -23.80 -5.57 -3.32
CA PRO A 25 -24.98 -5.04 -2.64
C PRO A 25 -25.01 -5.47 -1.16
N GLY A 26 -25.02 -4.52 -0.24
CA GLY A 26 -24.88 -4.79 1.20
C GLY A 26 -23.46 -5.19 1.64
N GLY A 27 -22.46 -4.95 0.78
CA GLY A 27 -21.06 -5.29 0.97
C GLY A 27 -20.41 -4.60 2.17
N THR A 28 -19.36 -5.23 2.71
CA THR A 28 -18.59 -4.67 3.82
C THR A 28 -17.58 -3.66 3.28
N LYS A 29 -17.71 -2.39 3.70
CA LYS A 29 -16.78 -1.33 3.33
C LYS A 29 -15.35 -1.71 3.68
N LEU A 30 -14.44 -1.57 2.71
CA LEU A 30 -13.00 -1.68 2.94
C LEU A 30 -12.50 -0.44 3.70
N THR A 31 -11.92 -0.64 4.88
CA THR A 31 -11.37 0.44 5.70
C THR A 31 -9.85 0.34 5.73
N LEU A 32 -9.17 1.28 5.06
CA LEU A 32 -7.72 1.36 5.08
C LEU A 32 -7.30 2.09 6.36
N THR A 33 -6.55 1.42 7.22
CA THR A 33 -6.27 1.92 8.58
C THR A 33 -4.81 2.30 8.77
N GLN A 34 -3.89 1.58 8.13
CA GLN A 34 -2.47 1.77 8.34
C GLN A 34 -1.71 1.75 7.02
N MET A 35 -0.57 2.44 7.02
CA MET A 35 0.45 2.29 6.01
C MET A 35 1.78 1.95 6.67
N ALA A 36 2.52 1.07 6.02
CA ALA A 36 3.88 0.73 6.38
C ALA A 36 4.84 1.10 5.25
N VAL A 37 6.09 1.39 5.61
CA VAL A 37 7.21 1.62 4.71
C VAL A 37 8.33 0.66 5.05
N GLY A 38 9.06 0.24 4.02
CA GLY A 38 10.15 -0.72 4.14
C GLY A 38 11.35 -0.33 3.30
N ASP A 39 12.52 -0.82 3.71
CA ASP A 39 13.79 -0.57 3.01
C ASP A 39 14.17 -1.70 2.03
N GLY A 40 13.29 -2.71 1.86
CA GLY A 40 13.51 -3.84 0.96
C GLY A 40 14.70 -4.73 1.33
N GLY A 41 15.18 -4.68 2.58
CA GLY A 41 16.41 -5.34 2.99
C GLY A 41 17.64 -4.76 2.28
N GLY A 42 17.60 -3.46 1.96
CA GLY A 42 18.65 -2.75 1.21
C GLY A 42 18.58 -2.92 -0.32
N ASN A 43 17.62 -3.69 -0.84
CA ASN A 43 17.50 -4.00 -2.27
C ASN A 43 16.19 -3.45 -2.88
N PRO A 44 16.15 -3.18 -4.20
CA PRO A 44 14.89 -2.88 -4.88
C PRO A 44 13.89 -4.02 -4.72
N THR A 45 12.63 -3.66 -4.47
CA THR A 45 11.54 -4.63 -4.32
C THR A 45 10.78 -4.77 -5.63
N ASN A 46 10.33 -5.99 -5.93
CA ASN A 46 9.40 -6.25 -7.04
C ASN A 46 8.09 -6.76 -6.46
N PRO A 47 7.10 -5.88 -6.22
CA PRO A 47 5.78 -6.26 -5.74
C PRO A 47 5.14 -7.32 -6.64
N ASP A 48 4.40 -8.23 -6.01
CA ASP A 48 3.59 -9.28 -6.60
C ASP A 48 2.19 -9.30 -5.95
N THR A 49 1.19 -9.86 -6.63
CA THR A 49 -0.19 -9.90 -6.09
C THR A 49 -0.31 -10.83 -4.89
N THR A 50 0.57 -11.81 -4.76
CA THR A 50 0.58 -12.79 -3.66
C THR A 50 1.25 -12.28 -2.38
N ASN A 51 1.87 -11.09 -2.41
CA ASN A 51 2.48 -10.49 -1.23
C ASN A 51 1.44 -10.32 -0.10
N THR A 52 1.85 -10.73 1.10
CA THR A 52 1.06 -10.57 2.34
C THR A 52 1.71 -9.61 3.34
N ALA A 53 2.99 -9.25 3.11
CA ALA A 53 3.77 -8.30 3.88
C ALA A 53 4.84 -7.63 2.98
N LEU A 54 5.46 -6.57 3.50
CA LEU A 54 6.67 -5.96 2.97
C LEU A 54 7.86 -6.92 3.11
N VAL A 55 8.89 -6.76 2.28
CA VAL A 55 10.14 -7.53 2.36
C VAL A 55 10.86 -7.24 3.68
N ASN A 56 11.00 -5.96 4.02
CA ASN A 56 11.52 -5.52 5.31
C ASN A 56 10.85 -4.23 5.75
N GLU A 57 9.84 -4.37 6.62
CA GLU A 57 9.16 -3.24 7.22
C GLU A 57 10.06 -2.52 8.23
N VAL A 58 10.24 -1.22 8.05
CA VAL A 58 11.03 -0.37 8.97
C VAL A 58 10.16 0.55 9.80
N TRP A 59 8.96 0.88 9.32
CA TRP A 59 8.03 1.73 10.04
C TRP A 59 6.59 1.55 9.59
N ARG A 60 5.65 1.75 10.51
CA ARG A 60 4.21 1.69 10.28
C ARG A 60 3.47 2.67 11.17
N ALA A 61 2.45 3.32 10.62
CA ALA A 61 1.52 4.13 11.39
C ALA A 61 0.12 4.13 10.78
N ALA A 62 -0.82 4.75 11.49
CA ALA A 62 -2.15 5.04 10.95
C ALA A 62 -2.04 5.96 9.74
N VAL A 63 -2.94 5.77 8.78
CA VAL A 63 -3.05 6.67 7.63
C VAL A 63 -3.49 8.06 8.08
N ASN A 64 -2.90 9.10 7.49
CA ASN A 64 -3.28 10.49 7.75
C ASN A 64 -4.59 10.84 7.04
N SER A 65 -4.75 10.36 5.80
CA SER A 65 -5.96 10.57 5.01
C SER A 65 -6.20 9.41 4.04
N VAL A 66 -7.48 9.17 3.73
CA VAL A 66 -7.93 8.29 2.65
C VAL A 66 -8.98 9.06 1.86
N SER A 67 -8.69 9.36 0.60
CA SER A 67 -9.61 10.11 -0.28
C SER A 67 -9.68 9.51 -1.66
N VAL A 68 -10.80 9.73 -2.35
CA VAL A 68 -10.90 9.42 -3.78
C VAL A 68 -10.38 10.62 -4.57
N ASP A 69 -9.61 10.35 -5.63
CA ASP A 69 -9.12 11.41 -6.51
C ASP A 69 -10.29 12.19 -7.15
N LYS A 70 -10.12 13.51 -7.26
CA LYS A 70 -11.22 14.40 -7.68
C LYS A 70 -11.54 14.28 -9.18
N THR A 71 -10.56 13.89 -9.99
CA THR A 71 -10.72 13.75 -11.44
C THR A 71 -10.94 12.29 -11.85
N HIS A 72 -10.38 11.34 -11.12
CA HIS A 72 -10.48 9.90 -11.40
C HIS A 72 -11.12 9.16 -10.22
N SER A 73 -12.43 8.92 -10.31
CA SER A 73 -13.19 8.24 -9.24
C SER A 73 -12.74 6.80 -8.95
N ASN A 74 -11.91 6.22 -9.82
CA ASN A 74 -11.31 4.90 -9.66
C ASN A 74 -9.92 4.92 -9.00
N ILE A 75 -9.44 6.08 -8.54
CA ILE A 75 -8.16 6.23 -7.85
C ILE A 75 -8.40 6.56 -6.38
N ILE A 76 -7.79 5.77 -5.50
CA ILE A 76 -7.76 6.02 -4.05
C ILE A 76 -6.38 6.58 -3.70
N ILE A 77 -6.37 7.73 -3.03
CA ILE A 77 -5.18 8.38 -2.49
C ILE A 77 -5.12 8.07 -1.00
N VAL A 78 -3.98 7.55 -0.54
CA VAL A 78 -3.71 7.26 0.87
C VAL A 78 -2.44 8.01 1.26
N GLU A 79 -2.53 8.82 2.30
CA GLU A 79 -1.41 9.65 2.76
C GLU A 79 -0.89 9.16 4.11
N LEU A 80 0.44 9.20 4.26
CA LEU A 80 1.15 8.86 5.48
C LEU A 80 2.13 9.99 5.81
N LEU A 81 2.12 10.44 7.06
CA LEU A 81 3.09 11.42 7.56
C LEU A 81 4.16 10.70 8.37
N ILE A 82 5.42 10.76 7.94
CA ILE A 82 6.57 10.22 8.67
C ILE A 82 7.23 11.37 9.43
N PRO A 83 7.17 11.41 10.78
CA PRO A 83 7.86 12.44 11.54
C PRO A 83 9.38 12.34 11.35
N ALA A 84 10.06 13.48 11.29
CA ALA A 84 11.50 13.52 11.05
C ALA A 84 12.32 12.76 12.11
N GLU A 85 11.82 12.72 13.36
CA GLU A 85 12.45 12.01 14.48
C GLU A 85 12.44 10.47 14.35
N VAL A 86 11.52 9.93 13.54
CA VAL A 86 11.38 8.47 13.32
C VAL A 86 12.06 8.03 12.02
N GLY A 87 12.43 8.98 11.15
CA GLY A 87 13.09 8.69 9.87
C GLY A 87 14.52 8.18 10.01
N GLY A 88 15.34 8.42 8.98
CA GLY A 88 16.74 7.94 8.93
C GLY A 88 16.92 6.58 8.26
N PHE A 89 15.86 6.03 7.65
CA PHE A 89 15.88 4.82 6.83
C PHE A 89 15.64 5.13 5.36
N TRP A 90 16.06 4.20 4.48
CA TRP A 90 15.69 4.22 3.07
C TRP A 90 14.27 3.68 2.89
N ILE A 91 13.52 4.24 1.94
CA ILE A 91 12.17 3.77 1.62
C ILE A 91 12.20 3.19 0.20
N ARG A 92 12.05 1.87 0.10
CA ARG A 92 12.04 1.11 -1.15
C ARG A 92 10.73 0.40 -1.42
N GLU A 93 9.87 0.30 -0.41
CA GLU A 93 8.54 -0.26 -0.53
C GLU A 93 7.58 0.43 0.43
N ALA A 94 6.30 0.42 0.08
CA ALA A 94 5.24 0.79 0.99
C ALA A 94 4.04 -0.14 0.83
N GLY A 95 3.31 -0.32 1.92
CA GLY A 95 2.15 -1.21 2.01
C GLY A 95 0.97 -0.51 2.66
N ILE A 96 -0.23 -0.75 2.14
CA ILE A 96 -1.48 -0.26 2.72
C ILE A 96 -2.20 -1.44 3.37
N TYR A 97 -2.66 -1.27 4.60
CA TYR A 97 -3.30 -2.30 5.42
C TYR A 97 -4.72 -1.91 5.80
N ASP A 98 -5.59 -2.91 5.90
CA ASP A 98 -6.97 -2.73 6.32
C ASP A 98 -7.18 -2.90 7.83
N GLU A 99 -8.44 -2.84 8.28
CA GLU A 99 -8.81 -2.97 9.69
C GLU A 99 -8.44 -4.33 10.32
N PHE A 100 -8.16 -5.35 9.50
CA PHE A 100 -7.73 -6.67 9.94
C PHE A 100 -6.21 -6.83 9.91
N ASN A 101 -5.48 -5.72 9.75
CA ASN A 101 -4.03 -5.68 9.65
C ASN A 101 -3.49 -6.51 8.47
N LYS A 102 -4.26 -6.64 7.39
CA LYS A 102 -3.87 -7.40 6.20
C LYS A 102 -3.50 -6.48 5.05
N LEU A 103 -2.46 -6.86 4.32
CA LEU A 103 -1.91 -6.08 3.21
C LEU A 103 -2.86 -6.05 2.01
N VAL A 104 -3.38 -4.86 1.69
CA VAL A 104 -4.32 -4.60 0.59
C VAL A 104 -3.57 -4.25 -0.70
N ALA A 105 -2.54 -3.42 -0.59
CA ALA A 105 -1.75 -2.99 -1.74
C ALA A 105 -0.30 -2.80 -1.32
N ILE A 106 0.61 -3.04 -2.25
CA ILE A 106 2.06 -2.91 -2.08
C ILE A 106 2.65 -2.18 -3.27
N CYS A 107 3.61 -1.29 -3.03
CA CYS A 107 4.33 -0.60 -4.08
C CYS A 107 5.84 -0.67 -3.91
N SER A 108 6.55 -0.54 -5.03
CA SER A 108 7.99 -0.29 -5.04
C SER A 108 8.27 1.21 -5.14
N LEU A 109 9.30 1.65 -4.41
CA LEU A 109 9.77 3.02 -4.29
C LEU A 109 11.29 3.08 -4.61
N PRO A 110 11.84 4.25 -4.98
CA PRO A 110 13.24 4.41 -5.44
C PRO A 110 14.35 3.92 -4.51
#